data_AF-A0A8W8JGL5-F1
#
_entry.id   AF-A0A8W8JGL5-F1
#
_cell.length_a   1.000
_cell.length_b   1.000
_cell.length_c   1.000
_cell.angle_alpha   90.00
_cell.angle_beta   90.00
_cell.angle_gamma   90.00
#
_symmetry.space_group_name_H-M   'P 1'
#
loop_
_entity.id
_entity.type
_entity.pdbx_description
1 polymer ?
#
loop_
_entity_poly.entity_id
_entity_poly.type
_entity_poly.pdbx_seq_one_letter_code
_entity_poly.pdbx_strand_id
1 'polypeptide(L)'
;MRNDVITLTVKNDKTILQFGKRLCEKLGHHSHNHNYIAQRMRELARLMIAVQDIKPDVRKLEEILYPEYWDTLLNAVRNVAGYNENSHGYQVPSLPLKLGHSLSKCAKILRNMAIMENDSERKQKADEFLNLYNDEWGERISSHALETLQTAKFNKPKLLPTVQEVTTFHKFLKSKLDSILKKENINDYRELAEICLVQLILFNRKRSGEVERIKVAQIKSMYESAEVDDEVKKSLSKFEVALLKTHKRIEIRGKRGRKVPILLTNEMVNAIEKLMKMREELGIKSDYLFIGKGCLLPFRGHDCMRKLANQCRPDLLNTLMRSTNLRKQLATMSQILNLSLRDQDVLAKFMGHDLSVHREYYRLPESTLEVAKVAKILHCINEGKLSSVKDSTLDELQLENAEMENEADEEMDDEKREPQELNELVFGTEDKEDPPSKELKKQRGFKRISGKRKPWTAAEKAAVKRQMGQFLNLRTLPKKHDCDLALQKEESLKNRTWKQVKDFVRNTNLKLLKQ
;
A
#
# COMPACT_ATOMS: atom_id res chain seq x y z
N MET A 1 12.53 19.03 -17.58
CA MET A 1 11.23 19.67 -17.23
C MET A 1 10.65 20.29 -18.50
N ARG A 2 9.33 20.57 -18.56
CA ARG A 2 8.75 21.32 -19.69
C ARG A 2 9.26 22.76 -19.66
N ASN A 3 9.40 23.42 -20.81
CA ASN A 3 9.84 24.82 -20.83
C ASN A 3 8.64 25.73 -20.58
N ASP A 4 8.53 26.27 -19.37
CA ASP A 4 7.42 27.12 -18.93
C ASP A 4 7.85 28.01 -17.76
N VAL A 5 6.99 28.96 -17.38
CA VAL A 5 7.22 29.91 -16.28
C VAL A 5 7.60 29.19 -14.99
N ILE A 6 6.94 28.06 -14.68
CA ILE A 6 7.24 27.24 -13.50
C ILE A 6 8.71 26.78 -13.51
N THR A 7 9.21 26.33 -14.66
CA THR A 7 10.60 25.88 -14.79
C THR A 7 11.59 27.03 -14.70
N LEU A 8 11.21 28.24 -15.13
CA LEU A 8 12.02 29.43 -14.92
C LEU A 8 12.12 29.77 -13.43
N THR A 9 11.00 29.73 -12.70
CA THR A 9 10.97 29.90 -11.23
C THR A 9 11.85 28.87 -10.53
N VAL A 10 11.78 27.60 -10.95
CA VAL A 10 12.67 26.54 -10.43
C VAL A 10 14.15 26.88 -10.65
N LYS A 11 14.52 27.37 -11.84
CA LYS A 11 15.92 27.67 -12.17
C LYS A 11 16.47 28.90 -11.44
N ASN A 12 15.60 29.85 -11.10
CA ASN A 12 16.00 31.09 -10.43
C ASN A 12 16.09 30.94 -8.90
N ASP A 13 15.47 29.89 -8.33
CA ASP A 13 15.43 29.66 -6.89
C ASP A 13 16.50 28.65 -6.43
N LYS A 14 17.50 29.13 -5.67
CA LYS A 14 18.60 28.30 -5.15
C LYS A 14 18.12 27.20 -4.19
N THR A 15 17.11 27.47 -3.38
CA THR A 15 16.58 26.52 -2.39
C THR A 15 15.84 25.37 -3.07
N ILE A 16 15.03 25.67 -4.09
CA ILE A 16 14.36 24.65 -4.91
C ILE A 16 15.38 23.79 -5.67
N LEU A 17 16.43 24.41 -6.23
CA LEU A 17 17.51 23.67 -6.89
C LEU A 17 18.25 22.75 -5.92
N GLN A 18 18.56 23.22 -4.71
CA GLN A 18 19.22 22.42 -3.70
C GLN A 18 18.35 21.26 -3.21
N PHE A 19 17.05 21.50 -3.04
CA PHE A 19 16.06 20.44 -2.77
C PHE A 19 16.06 19.39 -3.88
N GLY A 20 16.04 19.83 -5.14
CA GLY A 20 16.16 18.95 -6.31
C GLY A 20 17.45 18.14 -6.31
N LYS A 21 18.58 18.76 -6.01
CA LYS A 21 19.89 18.11 -5.91
C LYS A 21 19.88 16.99 -4.87
N ARG A 22 19.38 17.25 -3.65
CA ARG A 22 19.25 16.23 -2.60
C ARG A 22 18.33 15.07 -3.00
N LEU A 23 17.24 15.35 -3.70
CA LEU A 23 16.38 14.31 -4.25
C LEU A 23 17.07 13.49 -5.35
N CYS A 24 17.88 14.13 -6.20
CA CYS A 24 18.69 13.44 -7.19
C CYS A 24 19.78 12.56 -6.55
N GLU A 25 20.42 13.01 -5.47
CA GLU A 25 21.36 12.20 -4.70
C GLU A 25 20.68 10.94 -4.13
N LYS A 26 19.46 11.07 -3.58
CA LYS A 26 18.73 9.92 -3.00
C LYS A 26 18.14 8.98 -4.04
N LEU A 27 17.51 9.53 -5.10
CA LEU A 27 16.62 8.78 -6.00
C LEU A 27 17.06 8.81 -7.46
N GLY A 28 18.00 9.68 -7.83
CA GLY A 28 18.39 9.98 -9.20
C GLY A 28 19.16 8.87 -9.90
N HIS A 29 19.70 7.91 -9.15
CA HIS A 29 20.28 6.68 -9.70
C HIS A 29 19.29 5.85 -10.54
N HIS A 30 17.99 6.10 -10.37
CA HIS A 30 16.94 5.45 -11.13
C HIS A 30 16.19 6.45 -12.01
N SER A 31 16.32 6.31 -13.33
CA SER A 31 15.72 7.21 -14.33
C SER A 31 14.21 7.41 -14.19
N HIS A 32 13.48 6.38 -13.72
CA HIS A 32 12.04 6.49 -13.49
C HIS A 32 11.65 7.49 -12.39
N ASN A 33 12.56 7.80 -11.46
CA ASN A 33 12.33 8.78 -10.40
C ASN A 33 12.53 10.23 -10.89
N HIS A 34 13.14 10.46 -12.05
CA HIS A 34 13.40 11.82 -12.54
C HIS A 34 12.12 12.63 -12.73
N ASN A 35 11.04 11.98 -13.19
CA ASN A 35 9.73 12.63 -13.31
C ASN A 35 9.15 13.02 -11.96
N TYR A 36 9.33 12.17 -10.94
CA TYR A 36 8.91 12.47 -9.57
C TYR A 36 9.68 13.67 -9.01
N ILE A 37 11.01 13.67 -9.14
CA ILE A 37 11.86 14.77 -8.68
C ILE A 37 11.44 16.08 -9.36
N ALA A 38 11.27 16.04 -10.68
CA ALA A 38 10.83 17.18 -11.46
C ALA A 38 9.45 17.69 -11.01
N GLN A 39 8.51 16.79 -10.71
CA GLN A 39 7.21 17.16 -10.19
C GLN A 39 7.31 17.84 -8.83
N ARG A 40 8.10 17.32 -7.89
CA ARG A 40 8.25 17.89 -6.54
C ARG A 40 8.86 19.29 -6.57
N MET A 41 9.86 19.51 -7.42
CA MET A 41 10.43 20.84 -7.64
C MET A 41 9.41 21.80 -8.26
N ARG A 42 8.60 21.33 -9.21
CA ARG A 42 7.56 22.14 -9.86
C ARG A 42 6.38 22.46 -8.93
N GLU A 43 6.04 21.57 -8.00
CA GLU A 43 5.05 21.84 -6.95
C GLU A 43 5.51 23.00 -6.06
N LEU A 44 6.78 23.01 -5.63
CA LEU A 44 7.36 24.13 -4.88
C LEU A 44 7.37 25.44 -5.69
N ALA A 45 7.72 25.39 -6.97
CA ALA A 45 7.70 26.58 -7.82
C ALA A 45 6.30 27.15 -8.05
N ARG A 46 5.26 26.29 -8.14
CA ARG A 46 3.86 26.77 -8.18
C ARG A 46 3.46 27.46 -6.89
N LEU A 47 3.90 26.92 -5.75
CA LEU A 47 3.69 27.57 -4.46
C LEU A 47 4.39 28.93 -4.40
N MET A 48 5.62 29.03 -4.89
CA MET A 48 6.36 30.30 -4.96
C MET A 48 5.59 31.35 -5.79
N ILE A 49 5.06 30.97 -6.95
CA ILE A 49 4.26 31.87 -7.80
C ILE A 49 3.01 32.36 -7.03
N ALA A 50 2.30 31.44 -6.36
CA ALA A 50 1.12 31.83 -5.57
C ALA A 50 1.46 32.73 -4.37
N VAL A 51 2.65 32.59 -3.78
CA VAL A 51 3.12 33.53 -2.75
C VAL A 51 3.44 34.88 -3.35
N GLN A 52 4.04 34.93 -4.55
CA GLN A 52 4.33 36.19 -5.26
C GLN A 52 3.07 36.97 -5.62
N ASP A 53 1.97 36.26 -5.90
CA ASP A 53 0.66 36.89 -6.13
C ASP A 53 0.10 37.57 -4.86
N ILE A 54 0.45 37.07 -3.66
CA ILE A 54 0.01 37.64 -2.37
C ILE A 54 0.99 38.71 -1.87
N LYS A 55 2.29 38.46 -2.00
CA LYS A 55 3.38 39.37 -1.63
C LYS A 55 4.44 39.43 -2.73
N PRO A 56 4.39 40.43 -3.62
CA PRO A 56 5.31 40.57 -4.75
C PRO A 56 6.78 40.77 -4.37
N ASP A 57 7.05 41.23 -3.14
CA ASP A 57 8.40 41.51 -2.64
C ASP A 57 9.23 40.24 -2.41
N VAL A 58 8.55 39.11 -2.19
CA VAL A 58 9.21 37.83 -1.88
C VAL A 58 9.65 37.14 -3.17
N ARG A 59 10.95 36.92 -3.33
CA ARG A 59 11.53 36.37 -4.57
C ARG A 59 12.12 34.98 -4.42
N LYS A 60 12.36 34.52 -3.19
CA LYS A 60 12.99 33.22 -2.92
C LYS A 60 12.18 32.40 -1.93
N LEU A 61 12.22 31.08 -2.10
CA LEU A 61 11.64 30.12 -1.17
C LEU A 61 12.29 30.20 0.22
N GLU A 62 13.57 30.58 0.30
CA GLU A 62 14.24 30.80 1.59
C GLU A 62 13.53 31.84 2.46
N GLU A 63 13.07 32.95 1.86
CA GLU A 63 12.40 34.06 2.56
C GLU A 63 11.04 33.62 3.12
N ILE A 64 10.32 32.77 2.39
CA ILE A 64 9.01 32.24 2.81
C ILE A 64 9.13 31.25 3.98
N LEU A 65 10.31 30.63 4.13
CA LEU A 65 10.59 29.70 5.22
C LEU A 65 11.00 30.42 6.51
N TYR A 66 10.81 31.73 6.60
CA TYR A 66 10.94 32.47 7.86
C TYR A 66 9.59 32.55 8.60
N PRO A 67 9.60 32.55 9.94
CA PRO A 67 8.37 32.62 10.75
C PRO A 67 7.46 33.80 10.41
N GLU A 68 8.03 34.95 10.04
CA GLU A 68 7.30 36.17 9.65
C GLU A 68 6.34 35.97 8.47
N TYR A 69 6.60 34.99 7.60
CA TYR A 69 5.80 34.70 6.42
C TYR A 69 4.88 33.49 6.61
N TRP A 70 4.76 32.95 7.84
CA TRP A 70 4.01 31.73 8.12
C TRP A 70 2.55 31.78 7.64
N ASP A 71 1.79 32.81 8.00
CA ASP A 71 0.39 32.92 7.55
C ASP A 71 0.28 33.19 6.04
N THR A 72 1.24 33.91 5.46
CA THR A 72 1.28 34.12 4.00
C THR A 72 1.50 32.79 3.27
N LEU A 73 2.40 31.95 3.79
CA LEU A 73 2.66 30.61 3.27
C LEU A 73 1.43 29.72 3.36
N LEU A 74 0.73 29.69 4.50
CA LEU A 74 -0.46 28.86 4.68
C LEU A 74 -1.59 29.28 3.74
N ASN A 75 -1.81 30.59 3.57
CA ASN A 75 -2.78 31.12 2.62
C ASN A 75 -2.43 30.75 1.18
N ALA A 76 -1.16 30.82 0.79
CA ALA A 76 -0.73 30.40 -0.54
C ALA A 76 -0.92 28.89 -0.76
N VAL A 77 -0.62 28.05 0.25
CA VAL A 77 -0.85 26.60 0.18
C VAL A 77 -2.34 26.29 0.02
N ARG A 78 -3.20 27.00 0.76
CA ARG A 78 -4.66 26.88 0.66
C ARG A 78 -5.17 27.26 -0.73
N ASN A 79 -4.69 28.38 -1.28
CA ASN A 79 -5.05 28.83 -2.62
C ASN A 79 -4.64 27.81 -3.69
N VAL A 80 -3.37 27.37 -3.68
CA VAL A 80 -2.83 26.42 -4.66
C VAL A 80 -3.54 25.05 -4.63
N ALA A 81 -4.06 24.66 -3.47
CA ALA A 81 -4.81 23.42 -3.30
C ALA A 81 -6.33 23.56 -3.51
N GLY A 82 -6.82 24.77 -3.78
CA GLY A 82 -8.23 25.06 -3.95
C GLY A 82 -9.03 24.83 -2.67
N TYR A 83 -8.58 25.42 -1.56
CA TYR A 83 -9.30 25.38 -0.28
C TYR A 83 -10.61 26.18 -0.37
N ASN A 84 -11.69 25.61 0.14
CA ASN A 84 -12.99 26.25 0.25
C ASN A 84 -13.27 26.55 1.72
N GLU A 85 -13.46 27.83 2.05
CA GLU A 85 -13.72 28.29 3.42
C GLU A 85 -15.06 27.79 3.97
N ASN A 86 -16.07 27.60 3.11
CA ASN A 86 -17.41 27.17 3.56
C ASN A 86 -17.46 25.68 3.90
N SER A 87 -16.73 24.85 3.16
CA SER A 87 -16.75 23.39 3.33
C SER A 87 -15.53 22.86 4.08
N HIS A 88 -14.61 23.75 4.49
CA HIS A 88 -13.27 23.43 5.01
C HIS A 88 -12.52 22.35 4.21
N GLY A 89 -12.80 22.26 2.91
CA GLY A 89 -12.35 21.17 2.04
C GLY A 89 -11.37 21.66 0.98
N TYR A 90 -10.59 20.73 0.41
CA TYR A 90 -9.65 21.04 -0.68
C TYR A 90 -10.09 20.41 -2.01
N GLN A 91 -9.92 21.13 -3.12
CA GLN A 91 -10.06 20.55 -4.45
C GLN A 91 -8.97 19.51 -4.75
N VAL A 92 -7.72 19.77 -4.33
CA VAL A 92 -6.58 18.85 -4.49
C VAL A 92 -5.96 18.54 -3.13
N PRO A 93 -6.63 17.73 -2.28
CA PRO A 93 -6.22 17.54 -0.89
C PRO A 93 -4.87 16.81 -0.72
N SER A 94 -4.38 16.12 -1.75
CA SER A 94 -3.04 15.51 -1.69
C SER A 94 -1.89 16.51 -1.83
N LEU A 95 -2.16 17.71 -2.36
CA LEU A 95 -1.13 18.71 -2.67
C LEU A 95 -0.61 19.44 -1.42
N PRO A 96 -1.44 19.89 -0.46
CA PRO A 96 -0.97 20.49 0.79
C PRO A 96 -0.03 19.56 1.56
N LEU A 97 -0.43 18.30 1.73
CA LEU A 97 0.41 17.29 2.40
C LEU A 97 1.78 17.17 1.71
N LYS A 98 1.77 16.99 0.37
CA LYS A 98 2.97 17.00 -0.47
C LYS A 98 3.83 18.24 -0.25
N LEU A 99 3.24 19.43 -0.28
CA LEU A 99 3.97 20.69 -0.11
C LEU A 99 4.58 20.78 1.29
N GLY A 100 3.84 20.45 2.35
CA GLY A 100 4.33 20.46 3.73
C GLY A 100 5.60 19.66 3.90
N HIS A 101 5.63 18.44 3.35
CA HIS A 101 6.83 17.62 3.43
C HIS A 101 8.01 18.16 2.60
N SER A 102 7.73 18.74 1.43
CA SER A 102 8.77 19.42 0.64
C SER A 102 9.34 20.61 1.41
N LEU A 103 8.48 21.42 2.04
CA LEU A 103 8.85 22.60 2.80
C LEU A 103 9.68 22.23 4.04
N SER A 104 9.23 21.22 4.81
CA SER A 104 10.00 20.68 5.95
C SER A 104 11.40 20.21 5.52
N LYS A 105 11.51 19.54 4.36
CA LYS A 105 12.81 19.16 3.80
C LYS A 105 13.65 20.37 3.38
N CYS A 106 13.04 21.40 2.77
CA CYS A 106 13.74 22.63 2.39
C CYS A 106 14.27 23.37 3.63
N ALA A 107 13.46 23.49 4.69
CA ALA A 107 13.87 24.11 5.95
C ALA A 107 15.04 23.35 6.61
N LYS A 108 15.00 22.01 6.64
CA LYS A 108 16.13 21.19 7.11
C LYS A 108 17.40 21.40 6.27
N ILE A 109 17.24 21.53 4.94
CA ILE A 109 18.35 21.80 4.01
C ILE A 109 18.97 23.17 4.30
N LEU A 110 18.16 24.21 4.51
CA LEU A 110 18.62 25.56 4.86
C LEU A 110 19.32 25.57 6.21
N ARG A 111 18.74 24.94 7.23
CA ARG A 111 19.36 24.79 8.55
C ARG A 111 20.73 24.14 8.46
N ASN A 112 20.85 23.04 7.71
CA ASN A 112 22.13 22.34 7.56
C ASN A 112 23.18 23.20 6.84
N MET A 113 22.77 24.01 5.86
CA MET A 113 23.68 24.96 5.19
C MET A 113 24.11 26.09 6.13
N ALA A 114 23.18 26.66 6.90
CA ALA A 114 23.50 27.67 7.92
C ALA A 114 24.49 27.16 8.98
N ILE A 115 24.35 25.89 9.41
CA ILE A 115 25.31 25.24 10.31
C ILE A 115 26.70 25.12 9.66
N MET A 116 26.76 24.75 8.37
CA MET A 116 28.04 24.64 7.64
C MET A 116 28.71 26.00 7.43
N GLU A 117 27.92 27.07 7.27
CA GLU A 117 28.38 28.44 7.06
C GLU A 117 28.63 29.21 8.38
N ASN A 118 28.37 28.58 9.54
CA ASN A 118 28.39 29.22 10.87
C ASN A 118 27.47 30.45 10.98
N ASP A 119 26.35 30.46 10.25
CA ASP A 119 25.34 31.52 10.32
C ASP A 119 24.28 31.17 11.37
N SER A 120 24.40 31.79 12.55
CA SER A 120 23.49 31.56 13.68
C SER A 120 22.09 32.12 13.44
N GLU A 121 21.95 33.23 12.71
CA GLU A 121 20.67 33.89 12.48
C GLU A 121 19.82 33.05 11.51
N ARG A 122 20.40 32.63 10.39
CA ARG A 122 19.70 31.75 9.43
C ARG A 122 19.32 30.42 10.03
N LYS A 123 20.19 29.86 10.87
CA LYS A 123 19.92 28.62 11.59
C LYS A 123 18.70 28.79 12.50
N GLN A 124 18.67 29.85 13.30
CA GLN A 124 17.56 30.14 14.21
C GLN A 124 16.23 30.26 13.46
N LYS A 125 16.19 31.07 12.39
CA LYS A 125 14.98 31.23 11.56
C LYS A 125 14.47 29.90 11.00
N ALA A 126 15.37 29.02 10.54
CA ALA A 126 15.01 27.71 10.02
C ALA A 126 14.51 26.73 11.12
N ASP A 127 15.08 26.79 12.33
CA ASP A 127 14.62 25.98 13.47
C ASP A 127 13.25 26.45 13.98
N GLU A 128 13.03 27.76 14.07
CA GLU A 128 11.74 28.35 14.44
C GLU A 128 10.63 27.96 13.45
N PHE A 129 10.92 28.00 12.14
CA PHE A 129 10.00 27.49 11.12
C PHE A 129 9.67 26.01 11.30
N LEU A 130 10.67 25.18 11.62
CA LEU A 130 10.46 23.75 11.84
C LEU A 130 9.60 23.48 13.08
N ASN A 131 9.71 24.30 14.13
CA ASN A 131 8.85 24.22 15.30
C ASN A 131 7.41 24.56 14.93
N LEU A 132 7.17 25.71 14.29
CA LEU A 132 5.83 26.09 13.78
C LEU A 132 5.23 25.00 12.87
N TYR A 133 6.05 24.41 12.00
CA TYR A 133 5.61 23.30 11.16
C TYR A 133 5.17 22.07 11.97
N ASN A 134 5.90 21.69 13.01
CA ASN A 134 5.53 20.52 13.82
C ASN A 134 4.28 20.78 14.67
N ASP A 135 4.10 22.02 15.13
CA ASP A 135 3.03 22.39 16.05
C ASP A 135 1.71 22.70 15.30
N GLU A 136 1.73 23.52 14.25
CA GLU A 136 0.50 24.04 13.62
C GLU A 136 0.12 23.37 12.29
N TRP A 137 1.08 22.84 11.52
CA TRP A 137 0.80 22.34 10.16
C TRP A 137 -0.19 21.17 10.15
N GLY A 138 -0.11 20.34 11.20
CA GLY A 138 -1.02 19.22 11.41
C GLY A 138 -2.47 19.67 11.51
N GLU A 139 -2.72 20.67 12.35
CA GLU A 139 -4.05 21.17 12.68
C GLU A 139 -4.63 22.10 11.60
N ARG A 140 -3.82 23.01 11.03
CA ARG A 140 -4.34 24.05 10.12
C ARG A 140 -4.44 23.61 8.67
N ILE A 141 -3.71 22.57 8.27
CA ILE A 141 -3.61 22.12 6.87
C ILE A 141 -3.87 20.63 6.75
N SER A 142 -3.13 19.81 7.48
CA SER A 142 -3.11 18.36 7.24
C SER A 142 -4.42 17.70 7.63
N SER A 143 -5.01 18.05 8.77
CA SER A 143 -6.31 17.57 9.26
C SER A 143 -7.39 17.64 8.17
N HIS A 144 -7.68 18.84 7.66
CA HIS A 144 -8.68 19.11 6.63
C HIS A 144 -8.37 18.41 5.30
N ALA A 145 -7.09 18.35 4.92
CA ALA A 145 -6.66 17.65 3.72
C ALA A 145 -6.87 16.12 3.84
N LEU A 146 -6.58 15.56 5.01
CA LEU A 146 -6.77 14.14 5.31
C LEU A 146 -8.26 13.79 5.37
N GLU A 147 -9.06 14.62 6.03
CA GLU A 147 -10.52 14.47 6.12
C GLU A 147 -11.16 14.54 4.74
N THR A 148 -10.82 15.55 3.93
CA THR A 148 -11.31 15.66 2.55
C THR A 148 -10.99 14.39 1.74
N LEU A 149 -9.78 13.85 1.89
CA LEU A 149 -9.38 12.59 1.24
C LEU A 149 -10.18 11.39 1.74
N GLN A 150 -10.46 11.33 3.04
CA GLN A 150 -11.24 10.25 3.66
C GLN A 150 -12.69 10.30 3.18
N THR A 151 -13.35 11.45 3.25
CA THR A 151 -14.73 11.65 2.78
C THR A 151 -14.86 11.35 1.28
N ALA A 152 -13.92 11.85 0.46
CA ALA A 152 -13.89 11.55 -0.97
C ALA A 152 -13.65 10.05 -1.27
N LYS A 153 -12.91 9.34 -0.41
CA LYS A 153 -12.69 7.90 -0.52
C LYS A 153 -13.90 7.10 -0.07
N PHE A 154 -14.59 7.55 0.97
CA PHE A 154 -15.81 6.94 1.50
C PHE A 154 -16.94 6.98 0.47
N ASN A 155 -17.17 8.15 -0.13
CA ASN A 155 -18.22 8.37 -1.12
C ASN A 155 -17.92 7.77 -2.51
N LYS A 156 -16.73 7.18 -2.71
CA LYS A 156 -16.32 6.67 -4.01
C LYS A 156 -16.82 5.24 -4.23
N PRO A 157 -17.67 4.97 -5.24
CA PRO A 157 -18.11 3.61 -5.52
C PRO A 157 -16.91 2.72 -5.85
N LYS A 158 -16.84 1.56 -5.22
CA LYS A 158 -15.78 0.56 -5.44
C LYS A 158 -16.04 -0.21 -6.74
N LEU A 159 -15.83 0.45 -7.87
CA LEU A 159 -15.94 -0.16 -9.19
C LEU A 159 -14.74 -1.08 -9.45
N LEU A 160 -15.00 -2.39 -9.43
CA LEU A 160 -14.05 -3.43 -9.83
C LEU A 160 -14.48 -4.04 -11.16
N PRO A 161 -13.54 -4.39 -12.04
CA PRO A 161 -13.90 -5.05 -13.29
C PRO A 161 -14.56 -6.40 -13.00
N THR A 162 -15.56 -6.77 -13.80
CA THR A 162 -16.17 -8.09 -13.76
C THR A 162 -15.31 -9.11 -14.50
N VAL A 163 -15.56 -10.41 -14.29
CA VAL A 163 -14.87 -11.48 -15.02
C VAL A 163 -15.15 -11.39 -16.53
N GLN A 164 -16.38 -11.01 -16.91
CA GLN A 164 -16.79 -10.84 -18.30
C GLN A 164 -16.03 -9.71 -18.99
N GLU A 165 -15.85 -8.57 -18.32
CA GLU A 165 -15.09 -7.43 -18.85
C GLU A 165 -13.62 -7.79 -19.07
N VAL A 166 -13.00 -8.46 -18.09
CA VAL A 166 -11.61 -8.93 -18.21
C VAL A 166 -11.47 -9.92 -19.36
N THR A 167 -12.43 -10.83 -19.52
CA THR A 167 -12.44 -11.81 -20.61
C THR A 167 -12.60 -11.14 -21.96
N THR A 168 -13.49 -10.15 -22.06
CA THR A 168 -13.70 -9.34 -23.26
C THR A 168 -12.41 -8.62 -23.65
N PHE A 169 -11.76 -7.97 -22.69
CA PHE A 169 -10.50 -7.28 -22.93
C PHE A 169 -9.37 -8.23 -23.33
N HIS A 170 -9.28 -9.40 -22.69
CA HIS A 170 -8.30 -10.43 -23.05
C HIS A 170 -8.50 -10.93 -24.49
N LYS A 171 -9.75 -11.24 -24.89
CA LYS A 171 -10.08 -11.66 -26.26
C LYS A 171 -9.71 -10.58 -27.29
N PHE A 172 -9.98 -9.31 -26.99
CA PHE A 172 -9.59 -8.20 -27.84
C PHE A 172 -8.07 -8.12 -28.03
N LEU A 173 -7.30 -8.19 -26.94
CA LEU A 173 -5.83 -8.17 -26.99
C LEU A 173 -5.27 -9.35 -27.79
N LYS A 174 -5.87 -10.54 -27.62
CA LYS A 174 -5.47 -11.75 -28.35
C LYS A 174 -5.70 -11.60 -29.85
N SER A 175 -6.89 -11.16 -30.26
CA SER A 175 -7.22 -10.92 -31.67
C SER A 175 -6.25 -9.92 -32.33
N LYS A 176 -5.92 -8.82 -31.63
CA LYS A 176 -4.92 -7.86 -32.11
C LYS A 176 -3.53 -8.46 -32.22
N LEU A 177 -3.10 -9.22 -31.20
CA LEU A 177 -1.81 -9.88 -31.23
C LEU A 177 -1.71 -10.83 -32.43
N ASP A 178 -2.70 -11.68 -32.64
CA ASP A 178 -2.73 -12.63 -33.76
C ASP A 178 -2.67 -11.93 -35.12
N SER A 179 -3.33 -10.78 -35.27
CA SER A 179 -3.23 -9.98 -36.50
C SER A 179 -1.82 -9.45 -36.75
N ILE A 180 -1.09 -9.02 -35.72
CA ILE A 180 0.27 -8.46 -35.87
C ILE A 180 1.30 -9.59 -36.05
N LEU A 181 1.09 -10.73 -35.38
CA LEU A 181 1.94 -11.90 -35.55
C LEU A 181 1.92 -12.41 -37.01
N LYS A 182 0.80 -12.25 -37.74
CA LYS A 182 0.69 -12.64 -39.16
C LYS A 182 1.30 -11.66 -40.18
N LYS A 183 1.39 -10.36 -39.88
CA LYS A 183 1.69 -9.30 -40.88
C LYS A 183 3.18 -8.97 -41.10
N GLU A 184 4.09 -9.57 -40.32
CA GLU A 184 5.56 -9.36 -40.38
C GLU A 184 6.05 -7.95 -40.79
N ASN A 185 5.49 -6.89 -40.19
CA ASN A 185 5.85 -5.51 -40.50
C ASN A 185 6.61 -4.87 -39.34
N ILE A 186 7.81 -4.32 -39.62
CA ILE A 186 8.65 -3.67 -38.61
C ILE A 186 7.97 -2.45 -37.96
N ASN A 187 7.05 -1.79 -38.68
CA ASN A 187 6.30 -0.64 -38.19
C ASN A 187 5.34 -1.00 -37.04
N ASP A 188 4.98 -2.28 -36.91
CA ASP A 188 4.09 -2.76 -35.84
C ASP A 188 4.82 -2.96 -34.50
N TYR A 189 6.15 -2.75 -34.44
CA TYR A 189 6.97 -2.97 -33.25
C TYR A 189 6.38 -2.32 -31.99
N ARG A 190 5.94 -1.06 -32.11
CA ARG A 190 5.38 -0.31 -30.99
C ARG A 190 4.06 -0.90 -30.53
N GLU A 191 3.17 -1.25 -31.45
CA GLU A 191 1.87 -1.83 -31.09
C GLU A 191 2.05 -3.23 -30.48
N LEU A 192 2.96 -4.04 -31.02
CA LEU A 192 3.34 -5.35 -30.45
C LEU A 192 3.87 -5.21 -29.02
N ALA A 193 4.78 -4.25 -28.79
CA ALA A 193 5.34 -3.98 -27.46
C ALA A 193 4.25 -3.53 -26.46
N GLU A 194 3.35 -2.63 -26.88
CA GLU A 194 2.25 -2.14 -26.05
C GLU A 194 1.26 -3.27 -25.70
N ILE A 195 0.87 -4.11 -26.67
CA ILE A 195 -0.04 -5.24 -26.44
C ILE A 195 0.61 -6.27 -25.52
N CYS A 196 1.86 -6.66 -25.76
CA CYS A 196 2.57 -7.64 -24.96
C CYS A 196 2.73 -7.16 -23.50
N LEU A 197 3.10 -5.90 -23.30
CA LEU A 197 3.18 -5.28 -21.97
C LEU A 197 1.82 -5.35 -21.24
N VAL A 198 0.74 -5.02 -21.93
CA VAL A 198 -0.61 -5.02 -21.35
C VAL A 198 -1.10 -6.45 -21.05
N GLN A 199 -0.84 -7.42 -21.92
CA GLN A 199 -1.16 -8.83 -21.67
C GLN A 199 -0.41 -9.37 -20.45
N LEU A 200 0.87 -9.03 -20.27
CA LEU A 200 1.64 -9.43 -19.10
C LEU A 200 1.06 -8.85 -17.80
N ILE A 201 0.70 -7.56 -17.81
CA ILE A 201 0.08 -6.90 -16.65
C ILE A 201 -1.28 -7.54 -16.36
N LEU A 202 -2.08 -7.79 -17.40
CA LEU A 202 -3.40 -8.40 -17.28
C LEU A 202 -3.25 -9.81 -16.68
N PHE A 203 -2.51 -10.70 -17.30
CA PHE A 203 -2.40 -12.10 -16.88
C PHE A 203 -1.83 -12.25 -15.47
N ASN A 204 -0.74 -11.55 -15.16
CA ASN A 204 -0.04 -11.68 -13.88
C ASN A 204 -0.59 -10.80 -12.76
N ARG A 205 -1.51 -9.87 -13.07
CA ARG A 205 -2.07 -8.87 -12.15
C ARG A 205 -0.98 -8.04 -11.43
N LYS A 206 0.15 -7.78 -12.10
CA LYS A 206 1.33 -7.07 -11.56
C LYS A 206 1.20 -5.55 -11.64
N ARG A 207 2.14 -4.80 -11.04
CA ARG A 207 2.11 -3.32 -11.08
C ARG A 207 2.58 -3.00 -12.46
N SER A 208 1.91 -2.07 -13.13
CA SER A 208 2.37 -1.56 -14.41
C SER A 208 3.85 -1.20 -14.36
N GLY A 209 4.28 -0.54 -13.28
CA GLY A 209 5.69 -0.23 -13.01
C GLY A 209 6.63 -1.43 -12.95
N GLU A 210 6.20 -2.56 -12.37
CA GLU A 210 7.04 -3.76 -12.28
C GLU A 210 7.27 -4.37 -13.66
N VAL A 211 6.22 -4.43 -14.50
CA VAL A 211 6.26 -5.07 -15.82
C VAL A 211 6.91 -4.17 -16.88
N GLU A 212 6.67 -2.85 -16.84
CA GLU A 212 7.26 -1.91 -17.81
C GLU A 212 8.80 -1.87 -17.72
N ARG A 213 9.37 -2.25 -16.57
CA ARG A 213 10.81 -2.24 -16.30
C ARG A 213 11.49 -3.60 -16.50
N ILE A 214 10.81 -4.57 -17.08
CA ILE A 214 11.43 -5.85 -17.45
C ILE A 214 12.63 -5.58 -18.38
N LYS A 215 13.76 -6.20 -18.07
CA LYS A 215 14.98 -6.13 -18.88
C LYS A 215 15.11 -7.33 -19.80
N VAL A 216 15.80 -7.16 -20.92
CA VAL A 216 16.11 -8.26 -21.86
C VAL A 216 16.86 -9.40 -21.17
N ALA A 217 17.78 -9.10 -20.24
CA ALA A 217 18.50 -10.11 -19.48
C ALA A 217 17.58 -11.05 -18.66
N GLN A 218 16.46 -10.54 -18.14
CA GLN A 218 15.49 -11.34 -17.38
C GLN A 218 14.65 -12.25 -18.29
N ILE A 219 14.46 -11.86 -19.54
CA ILE A 219 13.87 -12.73 -20.55
C ILE A 219 14.87 -13.81 -20.95
N LYS A 220 16.16 -13.46 -21.13
CA LYS A 220 17.20 -14.44 -21.47
C LYS A 220 17.38 -15.50 -20.38
N SER A 221 17.30 -15.13 -19.09
CA SER A 221 17.35 -16.10 -17.98
C SER A 221 16.22 -17.14 -18.00
N MET A 222 15.13 -16.91 -18.76
CA MET A 222 14.11 -17.92 -18.99
C MET A 222 14.67 -19.18 -19.66
N TYR A 223 15.59 -19.01 -20.61
CA TYR A 223 16.22 -20.11 -21.35
C TYR A 223 17.32 -20.81 -20.53
N GLU A 224 17.83 -20.16 -19.49
CA GLU A 224 18.86 -20.68 -18.58
C GLU A 224 18.28 -21.43 -17.38
N SER A 225 16.95 -21.46 -17.24
CA SER A 225 16.27 -22.10 -16.11
C SER A 225 16.47 -23.61 -16.17
N ALA A 226 17.08 -24.19 -15.12
CA ALA A 226 17.23 -25.64 -14.99
C ALA A 226 15.87 -26.36 -15.08
N GLU A 227 15.85 -27.52 -15.73
CA GLU A 227 14.66 -28.35 -15.76
C GLU A 227 14.24 -28.74 -14.33
N VAL A 228 12.94 -28.76 -14.10
CA VAL A 228 12.37 -29.21 -12.82
C VAL A 228 12.74 -30.68 -12.64
N ASP A 229 13.22 -31.03 -11.44
CA ASP A 229 13.55 -32.40 -11.05
C ASP A 229 12.37 -33.35 -11.33
N ASP A 230 12.65 -34.50 -11.93
CA ASP A 230 11.65 -35.51 -12.27
C ASP A 230 10.95 -36.09 -11.03
N GLU A 231 11.60 -36.09 -9.87
CA GLU A 231 10.97 -36.49 -8.61
C GLU A 231 9.90 -35.47 -8.16
N VAL A 232 10.17 -34.18 -8.37
CA VAL A 232 9.19 -33.11 -8.11
C VAL A 232 8.04 -33.21 -9.12
N LYS A 233 8.30 -33.49 -10.40
CA LYS A 233 7.24 -33.67 -11.41
C LYS A 233 6.28 -34.83 -11.07
N LYS A 234 6.78 -35.91 -10.45
CA LYS A 234 5.95 -37.05 -10.01
C LYS A 234 5.02 -36.69 -8.84
N SER A 235 5.38 -35.69 -8.04
CA SER A 235 4.55 -35.20 -6.92
C SER A 235 3.39 -34.30 -7.35
N LEU A 236 3.41 -33.82 -8.60
CA LEU A 236 2.43 -32.89 -9.16
C LEU A 236 1.29 -33.61 -9.87
N SER A 237 0.12 -32.97 -9.93
CA SER A 237 -1.01 -33.44 -10.72
C SER A 237 -0.72 -33.39 -12.22
N LYS A 238 -1.43 -34.20 -13.01
CA LYS A 238 -1.33 -34.21 -14.49
C LYS A 238 -1.53 -32.81 -15.08
N PHE A 239 -2.42 -32.02 -14.49
CA PHE A 239 -2.69 -30.65 -14.91
C PHE A 239 -1.53 -29.69 -14.60
N GLU A 240 -0.95 -29.77 -13.40
CA GLU A 240 0.23 -28.97 -13.04
C GLU A 240 1.45 -29.30 -13.91
N VAL A 241 1.66 -30.58 -14.23
CA VAL A 241 2.70 -31.00 -15.17
C VAL A 241 2.47 -30.40 -16.56
N ALA A 242 1.22 -30.34 -17.04
CA ALA A 242 0.89 -29.68 -18.30
C ALA A 242 1.11 -28.16 -18.24
N LEU A 243 0.85 -27.52 -17.09
CA LEU A 243 1.12 -26.11 -16.87
C LEU A 243 2.61 -25.79 -16.91
N LEU A 244 3.47 -26.64 -16.31
CA LEU A 244 4.93 -26.47 -16.36
C LEU A 244 5.49 -26.54 -17.79
N LYS A 245 4.83 -27.28 -18.70
CA LYS A 245 5.21 -27.33 -20.11
C LYS A 245 4.77 -26.09 -20.90
N THR A 246 3.66 -25.47 -20.52
CA THR A 246 3.00 -24.38 -21.26
C THR A 246 3.29 -22.99 -20.71
N HIS A 247 3.79 -22.90 -19.47
CA HIS A 247 4.07 -21.65 -18.78
C HIS A 247 5.53 -21.60 -18.34
N LYS A 248 6.19 -20.49 -18.66
CA LYS A 248 7.54 -20.18 -18.21
C LYS A 248 7.50 -19.15 -17.08
N ARG A 249 8.50 -19.17 -16.21
CA ARG A 249 8.62 -18.25 -15.07
C ARG A 249 9.90 -17.44 -15.19
N ILE A 250 9.78 -16.12 -15.10
CA ILE A 250 10.92 -15.20 -14.97
C ILE A 250 10.87 -14.50 -13.62
N GLU A 251 12.02 -14.03 -13.14
CA GLU A 251 12.12 -13.26 -11.91
C GLU A 251 12.58 -11.84 -12.19
N ILE A 252 11.82 -10.86 -11.68
CA ILE A 252 12.17 -9.45 -11.78
C ILE A 252 12.48 -8.87 -10.41
N ARG A 253 13.20 -7.74 -10.38
CA ARG A 253 13.51 -7.05 -9.14
C ARG A 253 12.36 -6.13 -8.73
N GLY A 254 11.69 -6.48 -7.63
CA GLY A 254 10.69 -5.67 -6.95
C GLY A 254 11.29 -4.66 -5.97
N LYS A 255 10.42 -4.01 -5.20
CA LYS A 255 10.83 -3.07 -4.13
C LYS A 255 11.75 -3.77 -3.13
N ARG A 256 12.73 -3.02 -2.59
CA ARG A 256 13.72 -3.51 -1.60
C ARG A 256 14.51 -4.74 -2.06
N GLY A 257 14.68 -4.92 -3.38
CA GLY A 257 15.43 -6.05 -3.95
C GLY A 257 14.71 -7.40 -3.90
N ARG A 258 13.43 -7.45 -3.52
CA ARG A 258 12.65 -8.70 -3.51
C ARG A 258 12.49 -9.25 -4.94
N LYS A 259 12.64 -10.56 -5.11
CA LYS A 259 12.34 -11.23 -6.38
C LYS A 259 10.83 -11.31 -6.57
N VAL A 260 10.34 -10.84 -7.70
CA VAL A 260 8.92 -10.90 -8.07
C VAL A 260 8.79 -11.84 -9.27
N PRO A 261 8.05 -12.95 -9.15
CA PRO A 261 7.87 -13.88 -10.24
C PRO A 261 6.87 -13.35 -11.27
N ILE A 262 7.12 -13.62 -12.55
CA ILE A 262 6.18 -13.37 -13.66
C ILE A 262 6.04 -14.67 -14.46
N LEU A 263 4.80 -15.05 -14.73
CA LEU A 263 4.44 -16.17 -15.58
C LEU A 263 4.20 -15.69 -17.01
N LEU A 264 4.71 -16.47 -17.96
CA LEU A 264 4.62 -16.24 -19.39
C LEU A 264 3.92 -17.45 -20.02
N THR A 265 2.86 -17.22 -20.78
CA THR A 265 2.26 -18.27 -21.63
C THR A 265 3.09 -18.45 -22.90
N ASN A 266 2.96 -19.59 -23.58
CA ASN A 266 3.61 -19.81 -24.88
C ASN A 266 3.30 -18.70 -25.90
N GLU A 267 2.06 -18.19 -25.93
CA GLU A 267 1.68 -17.06 -26.79
C GLU A 267 2.48 -15.79 -26.47
N MET A 268 2.68 -15.49 -25.17
CA MET A 268 3.49 -14.36 -24.73
C MET A 268 4.96 -14.55 -25.07
N VAL A 269 5.49 -15.76 -24.93
CA VAL A 269 6.88 -16.08 -25.30
C VAL A 269 7.09 -15.84 -26.80
N ASN A 270 6.20 -16.36 -27.65
CA ASN A 270 6.28 -16.15 -29.10
C ASN A 270 6.22 -14.65 -29.46
N ALA A 271 5.34 -13.89 -28.79
CA ALA A 271 5.25 -12.44 -28.98
C ALA A 271 6.53 -11.71 -28.55
N ILE A 272 7.13 -12.12 -27.43
CA ILE A 272 8.40 -11.56 -26.93
C ILE A 272 9.55 -11.92 -27.87
N GLU A 273 9.63 -13.14 -28.39
CA GLU A 273 10.64 -13.57 -29.34
C GLU A 273 10.56 -12.76 -30.64
N LYS A 274 9.36 -12.57 -31.18
CA LYS A 274 9.15 -11.68 -32.35
C LYS A 274 9.55 -10.25 -32.03
N LEU A 275 9.18 -9.74 -30.85
CA LEU A 275 9.55 -8.40 -30.40
C LEU A 275 11.09 -8.25 -30.29
N MET A 276 11.81 -9.27 -29.85
CA MET A 276 13.28 -9.26 -29.79
C MET A 276 13.93 -9.24 -31.17
N LYS A 277 13.40 -10.00 -32.15
CA LYS A 277 13.89 -9.96 -33.54
C LYS A 277 13.73 -8.57 -34.16
N MET A 278 12.52 -8.00 -34.08
CA MET A 278 12.24 -6.65 -34.59
C MET A 278 13.08 -5.57 -33.88
N ARG A 279 13.39 -5.77 -32.59
CA ARG A 279 14.24 -4.87 -31.81
C ARG A 279 15.67 -4.84 -32.36
N GLU A 280 16.21 -5.99 -32.73
CA GLU A 280 17.55 -6.12 -33.30
C GLU A 280 17.63 -5.42 -34.66
N GLU A 281 16.63 -5.64 -35.53
CA GLU A 281 16.51 -4.96 -36.83
C GLU A 281 16.40 -3.43 -36.70
N LEU A 282 15.70 -2.93 -35.67
CA LEU A 282 15.56 -1.49 -35.40
C LEU A 282 16.80 -0.87 -34.73
N GLY A 283 17.77 -1.68 -34.30
CA GLY A 283 19.01 -1.23 -33.65
C GLY A 283 18.82 -0.66 -32.24
N ILE A 284 17.84 -1.16 -31.46
CA ILE A 284 17.52 -0.63 -30.13
C ILE A 284 18.50 -1.16 -29.07
N LYS A 285 19.42 -0.31 -28.61
CA LYS A 285 20.51 -0.64 -27.65
C LYS A 285 20.15 -0.59 -26.15
N SER A 286 18.87 -0.42 -25.79
CA SER A 286 18.47 -0.29 -24.38
C SER A 286 18.46 -1.63 -23.64
N ASP A 287 18.47 -1.61 -22.30
CA ASP A 287 18.24 -2.78 -21.45
C ASP A 287 16.77 -3.17 -21.35
N TYR A 288 15.86 -2.20 -21.47
CA TYR A 288 14.43 -2.41 -21.23
C TYR A 288 13.77 -3.15 -22.39
N LEU A 289 12.93 -4.14 -22.09
CA LEU A 289 12.21 -4.91 -23.10
C LEU A 289 11.21 -4.04 -23.88
N PHE A 290 10.37 -3.28 -23.17
CA PHE A 290 9.28 -2.48 -23.74
C PHE A 290 9.72 -1.02 -23.94
N ILE A 291 10.47 -0.73 -25.01
CA ILE A 291 11.00 0.61 -25.26
C ILE A 291 10.99 0.97 -26.75
N GLY A 292 10.68 2.23 -27.08
CA GLY A 292 10.74 2.73 -28.45
C GLY A 292 12.15 3.08 -28.93
N LYS A 293 12.35 3.09 -30.25
CA LYS A 293 13.61 3.57 -30.87
C LYS A 293 13.88 5.02 -30.47
N GLY A 294 15.09 5.30 -29.98
CA GLY A 294 15.50 6.63 -29.52
C GLY A 294 14.91 7.08 -28.19
N CYS A 295 14.09 6.25 -27.52
CA CYS A 295 13.53 6.58 -26.20
C CYS A 295 14.52 6.24 -25.08
N LEU A 296 14.53 7.07 -24.03
CA LEU A 296 15.32 6.84 -22.81
C LEU A 296 14.55 6.06 -21.73
N LEU A 297 13.22 6.05 -21.82
CA LEU A 297 12.33 5.43 -20.84
C LEU A 297 11.43 4.40 -21.51
N PRO A 298 11.07 3.31 -20.80
CA PRO A 298 10.14 2.32 -21.31
C PRO A 298 8.73 2.88 -21.50
N PHE A 299 7.91 2.18 -22.27
CA PHE A 299 6.49 2.48 -22.41
C PHE A 299 5.80 2.39 -21.06
N ARG A 300 5.02 3.42 -20.70
CA ARG A 300 4.29 3.45 -19.42
C ARG A 300 3.13 2.47 -19.46
N GLY A 301 3.18 1.42 -18.63
CA GLY A 301 2.18 0.35 -18.67
C GLY A 301 0.75 0.85 -18.40
N HIS A 302 0.61 1.88 -17.55
CA HIS A 302 -0.68 2.53 -17.31
C HIS A 302 -1.25 3.19 -18.58
N ASP A 303 -0.41 3.90 -19.34
CA ASP A 303 -0.84 4.63 -20.53
C ASP A 303 -1.18 3.65 -21.67
N CYS A 304 -0.40 2.58 -21.82
CA CYS A 304 -0.67 1.50 -22.78
C CYS A 304 -1.99 0.79 -22.48
N MET A 305 -2.22 0.42 -21.21
CA MET A 305 -3.50 -0.18 -20.79
C MET A 305 -4.67 0.74 -21.09
N ARG A 306 -4.54 2.04 -20.76
CA ARG A 306 -5.58 3.03 -21.00
C ARG A 306 -5.90 3.16 -22.49
N LYS A 307 -4.86 3.25 -23.32
CA LYS A 307 -4.98 3.31 -24.79
C LYS A 307 -5.71 2.09 -25.36
N LEU A 308 -5.32 0.87 -24.99
CA LEU A 308 -5.93 -0.35 -25.52
C LEU A 308 -7.33 -0.59 -24.95
N ALA A 309 -7.57 -0.25 -23.69
CA ALA A 309 -8.89 -0.33 -23.08
C ALA A 309 -9.87 0.63 -23.76
N ASN A 310 -9.43 1.86 -24.08
CA ASN A 310 -10.20 2.80 -24.88
C ASN A 310 -10.57 2.24 -26.26
N GLN A 311 -9.63 1.60 -26.95
CA GLN A 311 -9.90 1.00 -28.25
C GLN A 311 -10.87 -0.20 -28.17
N CYS A 312 -10.92 -0.89 -27.03
CA CYS A 312 -11.83 -2.01 -26.83
C CYS A 312 -13.25 -1.54 -26.50
N ARG A 313 -13.41 -0.71 -25.45
CA ARG A 313 -14.66 -0.10 -25.01
C ARG A 313 -14.38 1.20 -24.23
N PRO A 314 -14.49 2.38 -24.87
CA PRO A 314 -14.15 3.68 -24.27
C PRO A 314 -14.91 3.99 -22.98
N ASP A 315 -16.22 3.71 -22.97
CA ASP A 315 -17.13 4.18 -21.91
C ASP A 315 -16.97 3.43 -20.59
N LEU A 316 -16.36 2.24 -20.63
CA LEU A 316 -16.32 1.31 -19.51
C LEU A 316 -14.90 0.87 -19.15
N LEU A 317 -14.14 0.35 -20.12
CA LEU A 317 -12.87 -0.33 -19.81
C LEU A 317 -11.73 0.65 -19.49
N ASN A 318 -11.77 1.87 -20.01
CA ASN A 318 -10.78 2.92 -19.75
C ASN A 318 -10.55 3.17 -18.24
N THR A 319 -11.64 3.13 -17.47
CA THR A 319 -11.63 3.43 -16.04
C THR A 319 -11.51 2.15 -15.19
N LEU A 320 -11.98 1.01 -15.71
CA LEU A 320 -11.95 -0.26 -14.99
C LEU A 320 -10.64 -1.04 -15.13
N MET A 321 -10.04 -1.05 -16.33
CA MET A 321 -8.82 -1.81 -16.66
C MET A 321 -7.55 -1.09 -16.17
N ARG A 322 -7.49 -0.82 -14.86
CA ARG A 322 -6.32 -0.30 -14.15
C ARG A 322 -5.64 -1.41 -13.36
N SER A 323 -4.32 -1.40 -13.28
CA SER A 323 -3.53 -2.44 -12.60
C SER A 323 -3.88 -2.54 -11.11
N THR A 324 -4.29 -1.43 -10.50
CA THR A 324 -4.79 -1.38 -9.12
C THR A 324 -6.14 -2.07 -8.98
N ASN A 325 -7.04 -1.89 -9.94
CA ASN A 325 -8.37 -2.49 -9.93
C ASN A 325 -8.30 -3.99 -10.20
N LEU A 326 -7.48 -4.41 -11.16
CA LEU A 326 -7.23 -5.82 -11.47
C LEU A 326 -6.64 -6.59 -10.28
N ARG A 327 -5.77 -5.94 -9.49
CA ARG A 327 -5.29 -6.52 -8.23
C ARG A 327 -6.38 -6.68 -7.19
N LYS A 328 -7.20 -5.64 -7.00
CA LYS A 328 -8.32 -5.67 -6.07
C LYS A 328 -9.33 -6.75 -6.46
N GLN A 329 -9.59 -6.91 -7.76
CA GLN A 329 -10.43 -7.98 -8.29
C GLN A 329 -9.83 -9.36 -7.99
N LEU A 330 -8.53 -9.59 -8.21
CA LEU A 330 -7.91 -10.88 -7.89
C LEU A 330 -8.05 -11.23 -6.40
N ALA A 331 -7.81 -10.25 -5.54
CA ALA A 331 -7.92 -10.47 -4.10
C ALA A 331 -9.38 -10.64 -3.65
N THR A 332 -10.33 -9.95 -4.29
CA THR A 332 -11.78 -10.20 -4.17
C THR A 332 -12.12 -11.64 -4.52
N MET A 333 -11.66 -12.11 -5.68
CA MET A 333 -11.88 -13.49 -6.11
C MET A 333 -11.24 -14.51 -5.15
N SER A 334 -10.07 -14.21 -4.59
CA SER A 334 -9.43 -15.10 -3.61
C SER A 334 -10.24 -15.31 -2.33
N GLN A 335 -11.06 -14.32 -1.95
CA GLN A 335 -11.98 -14.41 -0.82
C GLN A 335 -13.23 -15.20 -1.19
N ILE A 336 -13.82 -14.92 -2.36
CA ILE A 336 -14.98 -15.66 -2.89
C ILE A 336 -14.66 -17.15 -3.04
N LEU A 337 -13.46 -17.47 -3.53
CA LEU A 337 -12.98 -18.84 -3.69
C LEU A 337 -12.62 -19.52 -2.36
N ASN A 338 -12.77 -18.83 -1.22
CA ASN A 338 -12.48 -19.31 0.12
C ASN A 338 -11.13 -20.05 0.23
N LEU A 339 -10.09 -19.46 -0.37
CA LEU A 339 -8.77 -20.09 -0.41
C LEU A 339 -8.22 -20.32 1.00
N SER A 340 -7.57 -21.47 1.21
CA SER A 340 -6.95 -21.78 2.50
C SER A 340 -5.86 -20.76 2.84
N LEU A 341 -5.50 -20.63 4.12
CA LEU A 341 -4.43 -19.71 4.55
C LEU A 341 -3.09 -19.98 3.85
N ARG A 342 -2.83 -21.23 3.47
CA ARG A 342 -1.64 -21.62 2.73
C ARG A 342 -1.69 -21.10 1.29
N ASP A 343 -2.82 -21.23 0.63
CA ASP A 343 -3.01 -20.79 -0.76
C ASP A 343 -3.03 -19.27 -0.86
N GLN A 344 -3.62 -18.58 0.13
CA GLN A 344 -3.55 -17.13 0.25
C GLN A 344 -2.10 -16.63 0.43
N ASP A 345 -1.27 -17.35 1.19
CA ASP A 345 0.15 -17.01 1.35
C ASP A 345 0.94 -17.20 0.04
N VAL A 346 0.68 -18.28 -0.70
CA VAL A 346 1.26 -18.49 -2.03
C VAL A 346 0.86 -17.36 -2.99
N LEU A 347 -0.42 -16.98 -3.00
CA LEU A 347 -0.93 -15.88 -3.82
C LEU A 347 -0.33 -14.53 -3.42
N ALA A 348 -0.22 -14.23 -2.12
CA ALA A 348 0.36 -12.99 -1.61
C ALA A 348 1.85 -12.87 -1.98
N LYS A 349 2.62 -13.95 -1.78
CA LYS A 349 4.03 -14.05 -2.21
C LYS A 349 4.16 -13.85 -3.70
N PHE A 350 3.28 -14.47 -4.50
CA PHE A 350 3.24 -14.24 -5.93
C PHE A 350 3.00 -12.75 -6.22
N MET A 351 2.02 -12.10 -5.61
CA MET A 351 1.71 -10.68 -5.83
C MET A 351 2.78 -9.70 -5.31
N GLY A 352 3.75 -10.17 -4.53
CA GLY A 352 4.83 -9.35 -3.96
C GLY A 352 4.42 -8.60 -2.69
N HIS A 353 3.42 -9.11 -1.95
CA HIS A 353 2.93 -8.55 -0.69
C HIS A 353 3.07 -9.52 0.47
N ASP A 354 3.07 -8.97 1.68
CA ASP A 354 2.92 -9.78 2.91
C ASP A 354 1.44 -10.16 3.08
N LEU A 355 1.17 -11.29 3.74
CA LEU A 355 -0.18 -11.80 3.95
C LEU A 355 -1.03 -10.83 4.80
N SER A 356 -0.40 -10.09 5.71
CA SER A 356 -1.04 -9.02 6.49
C SER A 356 -1.55 -7.88 5.60
N VAL A 357 -0.69 -7.37 4.71
CA VAL A 357 -1.04 -6.36 3.70
C VAL A 357 -2.12 -6.90 2.76
N HIS A 358 -2.07 -8.19 2.41
CA HIS A 358 -3.09 -8.82 1.59
C HIS A 358 -4.47 -8.88 2.28
N ARG A 359 -4.50 -9.12 3.60
CA ARG A 359 -5.76 -9.13 4.37
C ARG A 359 -6.32 -7.73 4.59
N GLU A 360 -5.47 -6.76 4.89
CA GLU A 360 -5.88 -5.39 5.24
C GLU A 360 -6.34 -4.58 4.01
N TYR A 361 -5.63 -4.68 2.88
CA TYR A 361 -5.94 -3.89 1.67
C TYR A 361 -7.04 -4.49 0.79
N TYR A 362 -7.33 -5.78 0.95
CA TYR A 362 -8.22 -6.49 0.05
C TYR A 362 -9.37 -7.23 0.72
N ARG A 363 -9.57 -7.09 2.03
CA ARG A 363 -10.90 -7.33 2.60
C ARG A 363 -11.90 -6.59 1.72
N LEU A 364 -12.76 -7.33 1.00
CA LEU A 364 -14.00 -6.74 0.59
C LEU A 364 -14.59 -6.06 1.83
N PRO A 365 -15.29 -4.92 1.70
CA PRO A 365 -16.30 -4.69 2.69
C PRO A 365 -17.13 -5.96 2.67
N GLU A 366 -17.14 -6.68 3.76
CA GLU A 366 -17.84 -7.93 3.95
C GLU A 366 -19.38 -7.77 3.73
N SER A 367 -19.84 -6.66 3.14
CA SER A 367 -21.18 -6.11 3.03
C SER A 367 -22.23 -6.96 2.34
N THR A 368 -21.95 -8.16 1.86
CA THR A 368 -22.99 -9.06 1.34
C THR A 368 -23.02 -10.37 2.11
N LEU A 369 -21.85 -10.94 2.43
CA LEU A 369 -21.78 -12.13 3.27
C LEU A 369 -21.93 -11.81 4.75
N GLU A 370 -21.28 -10.76 5.28
CA GLU A 370 -21.61 -10.23 6.61
C GLU A 370 -23.01 -9.66 6.62
N VAL A 371 -23.46 -8.89 5.63
CA VAL A 371 -24.86 -8.40 5.69
C VAL A 371 -25.82 -9.56 5.74
N ALA A 372 -25.67 -10.60 4.90
CA ALA A 372 -26.53 -11.78 5.00
C ALA A 372 -26.36 -12.54 6.33
N LYS A 373 -25.13 -12.70 6.84
CA LYS A 373 -24.86 -13.47 8.07
C LYS A 373 -25.24 -12.71 9.35
N VAL A 374 -24.95 -11.43 9.40
CA VAL A 374 -25.30 -10.49 10.48
C VAL A 374 -26.79 -10.20 10.43
N ALA A 375 -27.38 -9.92 9.26
CA ALA A 375 -28.84 -9.77 9.15
C ALA A 375 -29.56 -11.04 9.59
N LYS A 376 -29.07 -12.24 9.26
CA LYS A 376 -29.60 -13.50 9.80
C LYS A 376 -29.59 -13.52 11.33
N ILE A 377 -28.47 -13.17 11.94
CA ILE A 377 -28.35 -13.11 13.41
C ILE A 377 -29.29 -12.04 13.99
N LEU A 378 -29.30 -10.83 13.43
CA LEU A 378 -30.13 -9.72 13.87
C LEU A 378 -31.62 -10.06 13.74
N HIS A 379 -32.02 -10.76 12.68
CA HIS A 379 -33.39 -11.23 12.49
C HIS A 379 -33.76 -12.30 13.53
N CYS A 380 -32.89 -13.29 13.78
CA CYS A 380 -33.11 -14.27 14.84
C CYS A 380 -33.19 -13.64 16.24
N ILE A 381 -32.46 -12.55 16.49
CA ILE A 381 -32.55 -11.77 17.73
C ILE A 381 -33.91 -11.08 17.81
N ASN A 382 -34.34 -10.41 16.74
CA ASN A 382 -35.61 -9.68 16.70
C ASN A 382 -36.84 -10.60 16.75
N GLU A 383 -36.75 -11.81 16.22
CA GLU A 383 -37.81 -12.83 16.32
C GLU A 383 -37.80 -13.62 17.65
N GLY A 384 -36.85 -13.35 18.56
CA GLY A 384 -36.73 -14.07 19.83
C GLY A 384 -36.26 -15.52 19.70
N LYS A 385 -35.74 -15.93 18.54
CA LYS A 385 -35.31 -17.30 18.21
C LYS A 385 -33.81 -17.55 18.48
N LEU A 386 -33.15 -16.74 19.30
CA LEU A 386 -31.71 -16.88 19.58
C LEU A 386 -31.33 -18.26 20.17
N SER A 387 -32.27 -18.91 20.85
CA SER A 387 -32.10 -20.24 21.46
C SER A 387 -31.81 -21.36 20.46
N SER A 388 -32.34 -21.27 19.22
CA SER A 388 -32.11 -22.28 18.18
C SER A 388 -30.75 -22.12 17.46
N VAL A 389 -30.10 -20.98 17.63
CA VAL A 389 -28.81 -20.64 16.99
C VAL A 389 -27.60 -21.09 17.84
N LYS A 390 -27.84 -21.57 19.07
CA LYS A 390 -26.78 -21.81 20.05
C LYS A 390 -25.78 -22.90 19.64
N ASP A 391 -26.21 -23.86 18.82
CA ASP A 391 -25.43 -25.04 18.44
C ASP A 391 -25.23 -25.21 16.91
N SER A 392 -25.71 -24.27 16.09
CA SER A 392 -25.60 -24.34 14.62
C SER A 392 -24.45 -23.47 14.12
N THR A 393 -23.73 -23.93 13.08
CA THR A 393 -22.78 -23.04 12.40
C THR A 393 -23.53 -22.02 11.55
N LEU A 394 -22.97 -20.82 11.39
CA LEU A 394 -23.62 -19.67 10.74
C LEU A 394 -24.02 -19.93 9.26
N ASP A 395 -23.47 -20.99 8.66
CA ASP A 395 -23.78 -21.44 7.30
C ASP A 395 -24.99 -22.42 7.24
N GLU A 396 -25.42 -22.97 8.39
CA GLU A 396 -26.54 -23.94 8.50
C GLU A 396 -27.90 -23.27 8.81
N LEU A 397 -27.92 -21.97 9.09
CA LEU A 397 -29.16 -21.23 9.37
C LEU A 397 -29.92 -20.93 8.07
N GLN A 398 -30.98 -21.69 7.82
CA GLN A 398 -31.99 -21.43 6.79
C GLN A 398 -33.06 -20.50 7.38
N LEU A 399 -33.16 -19.27 6.85
CA LEU A 399 -34.32 -18.42 7.07
C LEU A 399 -35.28 -18.68 5.90
N GLU A 400 -36.52 -19.07 6.19
CA GLU A 400 -37.57 -19.12 5.19
C GLU A 400 -37.87 -17.69 4.71
N ASN A 401 -38.12 -17.56 3.41
CA ASN A 401 -38.20 -16.31 2.64
C ASN A 401 -38.96 -15.19 3.38
N ALA A 402 -38.24 -14.27 4.00
CA ALA A 402 -38.78 -12.98 4.37
C ALA A 402 -38.73 -12.08 3.12
N GLU A 403 -39.89 -11.73 2.59
CA GLU A 403 -40.02 -10.72 1.54
C GLU A 403 -39.50 -9.39 2.11
N MET A 404 -38.36 -8.92 1.61
CA MET A 404 -37.82 -7.61 1.99
C MET A 404 -38.47 -6.54 1.10
N GLU A 405 -39.43 -5.81 1.64
CA GLU A 405 -39.89 -4.55 1.05
C GLU A 405 -38.77 -3.50 1.16
N ASN A 406 -38.48 -2.83 0.04
CA ASN A 406 -37.47 -1.78 -0.02
C ASN A 406 -38.10 -0.45 0.41
N GLU A 407 -37.86 -0.04 1.65
CA GLU A 407 -37.92 1.38 2.01
C GLU A 407 -36.49 1.90 2.14
N ALA A 408 -36.17 2.87 1.28
CA ALA A 408 -34.93 3.61 1.35
C ALA A 408 -35.11 4.69 2.42
N ASP A 409 -34.25 4.70 3.43
CA ASP A 409 -33.96 5.93 4.16
C ASP A 409 -32.55 5.93 4.79
N GLU A 410 -32.08 7.16 4.93
CA GLU A 410 -30.74 7.63 5.25
C GLU A 410 -30.38 7.42 6.73
N GLU A 411 -29.14 6.99 7.02
CA GLU A 411 -28.54 7.21 8.34
C GLU A 411 -27.08 7.63 8.27
N MET A 412 -26.79 8.71 9.02
CA MET A 412 -25.48 9.31 9.32
C MET A 412 -24.80 8.64 10.52
N ASP A 413 -23.51 9.00 10.68
CA ASP A 413 -22.68 8.97 11.90
C ASP A 413 -22.13 7.61 12.37
N ASP A 414 -20.93 7.48 12.97
CA ASP A 414 -19.75 8.34 13.15
C ASP A 414 -18.58 7.43 13.60
N GLU A 415 -17.39 8.03 13.70
CA GLU A 415 -16.24 7.69 14.54
C GLU A 415 -14.99 7.02 13.94
N LYS A 416 -14.02 7.91 13.69
CA LYS A 416 -12.59 7.88 14.07
C LYS A 416 -11.77 6.66 13.61
N ARG A 417 -10.90 6.88 12.62
CA ARG A 417 -9.69 6.06 12.38
C ARG A 417 -8.46 6.92 12.08
N GLU A 418 -7.33 6.44 12.61
CA GLU A 418 -6.11 7.20 12.92
C GLU A 418 -5.36 7.84 11.73
N PRO A 419 -4.56 8.91 11.96
CA PRO A 419 -3.91 9.73 10.92
C PRO A 419 -2.77 9.06 10.13
N GLN A 420 -2.31 7.85 10.48
CA GLN A 420 -1.07 7.28 9.93
C GLN A 420 -1.22 6.66 8.53
N GLU A 421 -2.41 6.20 8.14
CA GLU A 421 -2.63 5.45 6.88
C GLU A 421 -2.65 6.33 5.61
N LEU A 422 -3.00 7.62 5.71
CA LEU A 422 -3.10 8.49 4.54
C LEU A 422 -1.75 9.01 4.04
N ASN A 423 -0.73 9.07 4.90
CA ASN A 423 0.62 9.47 4.50
C ASN A 423 1.22 8.48 3.48
N GLU A 424 0.92 7.18 3.56
CA GLU A 424 1.46 6.21 2.59
C GLU A 424 0.87 6.35 1.17
N LEU A 425 -0.40 6.78 1.08
CA LEU A 425 -1.12 6.99 -0.18
C LEU A 425 -0.71 8.28 -0.90
N VAL A 426 -0.34 9.32 -0.15
CA VAL A 426 -0.05 10.66 -0.69
C VAL A 426 1.41 10.82 -1.10
N PHE A 427 2.35 10.22 -0.36
CA PHE A 427 3.79 10.40 -0.59
C PHE A 427 4.45 9.27 -1.39
N GLY A 428 3.76 8.16 -1.64
CA GLY A 428 4.29 7.02 -2.37
C GLY A 428 5.57 6.49 -1.74
N THR A 429 5.46 5.70 -0.66
CA THR A 429 6.57 5.06 0.08
C THR A 429 7.89 5.85 0.01
N GLU A 430 7.96 6.96 0.73
CA GLU A 430 9.28 7.45 1.09
C GLU A 430 9.98 6.41 1.95
N ASP A 431 11.24 6.12 1.62
CA ASP A 431 12.13 5.42 2.55
C ASP A 431 12.28 6.30 3.80
N LYS A 432 11.47 6.00 4.82
CA LYS A 432 11.76 6.34 6.20
C LYS A 432 13.07 5.61 6.55
N GLU A 433 14.04 6.36 7.03
CA GLU A 433 15.19 5.80 7.75
C GLU A 433 14.62 5.14 9.02
N ASP A 434 14.77 3.81 9.12
CA ASP A 434 14.71 3.16 10.42
C ASP A 434 15.97 3.59 11.20
N PRO A 435 15.87 3.84 12.52
CA PRO A 435 17.03 4.16 13.34
C PRO A 435 18.10 3.06 13.22
N PRO A 436 19.40 3.40 13.38
CA PRO A 436 20.48 2.45 13.20
C PRO A 436 20.26 1.23 14.10
N SER A 437 20.26 0.07 13.46
CA SER A 437 20.09 -1.24 14.06
C SER A 437 21.07 -1.42 15.22
N LYS A 438 20.57 -1.35 16.46
CA LYS A 438 21.25 -2.02 17.57
C LYS A 438 21.20 -3.52 17.30
N GLU A 439 22.38 -4.12 17.19
CA GLU A 439 22.58 -5.57 17.09
C GLU A 439 21.82 -6.28 18.22
N LEU A 440 20.61 -6.76 17.93
CA LEU A 440 19.94 -7.75 18.76
C LEU A 440 20.47 -9.12 18.34
N LYS A 441 21.42 -9.60 19.14
CA LYS A 441 21.97 -10.95 19.10
C LYS A 441 20.87 -11.98 18.79
N LYS A 442 21.12 -12.79 17.77
CA LYS A 442 20.36 -13.99 17.42
C LYS A 442 20.02 -14.80 18.68
N GLN A 443 18.75 -14.75 19.12
CA GLN A 443 18.20 -15.81 19.96
C GLN A 443 17.27 -16.67 19.11
N ARG A 444 17.60 -17.95 19.11
CA ARG A 444 16.94 -19.06 18.41
C ARG A 444 15.43 -19.02 18.59
N GLY A 445 14.72 -19.26 17.49
CA GLY A 445 13.25 -19.31 17.47
C GLY A 445 12.71 -20.35 18.46
N PHE A 446 11.85 -19.89 19.36
CA PHE A 446 10.96 -20.78 20.10
C PHE A 446 9.68 -20.98 19.28
N LYS A 447 9.46 -22.22 18.84
CA LYS A 447 8.16 -22.71 18.35
C LYS A 447 7.08 -22.36 19.38
N ARG A 448 6.00 -21.68 18.95
CA ARG A 448 4.77 -21.57 19.75
C ARG A 448 4.12 -22.96 19.82
N ILE A 449 4.34 -23.66 20.93
CA ILE A 449 3.53 -24.83 21.31
C ILE A 449 2.22 -24.28 21.87
N SER A 450 1.10 -24.58 21.21
CA SER A 450 -0.24 -24.33 21.73
C SER A 450 -0.50 -25.28 22.91
N GLY A 451 -0.17 -24.87 24.13
CA GLY A 451 -0.53 -25.60 25.34
C GLY A 451 -2.01 -25.43 25.68
N LYS A 452 -2.74 -26.54 25.85
CA LYS A 452 -4.12 -26.58 26.38
C LYS A 452 -4.20 -25.73 27.68
N ARG A 453 -5.15 -24.79 27.76
CA ARG A 453 -5.35 -23.96 28.97
C ARG A 453 -5.75 -24.85 30.15
N LYS A 454 -4.89 -24.98 31.16
CA LYS A 454 -5.16 -25.79 32.37
C LYS A 454 -5.97 -24.97 33.39
N PRO A 455 -7.22 -25.39 33.73
CA PRO A 455 -8.08 -24.66 34.68
C PRO A 455 -7.45 -24.61 36.09
N TRP A 456 -7.83 -23.60 36.89
CA TRP A 456 -7.33 -23.40 38.26
C TRP A 456 -8.13 -24.23 39.26
N THR A 457 -7.46 -25.04 40.07
CA THR A 457 -8.11 -25.83 41.15
C THR A 457 -8.47 -24.95 42.34
N ALA A 458 -9.38 -25.42 43.20
CA ALA A 458 -9.78 -24.69 44.41
C ALA A 458 -8.58 -24.43 45.36
N ALA A 459 -7.69 -25.42 45.50
CA ALA A 459 -6.47 -25.30 46.30
C ALA A 459 -5.51 -24.24 45.74
N GLU A 460 -5.30 -24.19 44.41
CA GLU A 460 -4.45 -23.18 43.77
C GLU A 460 -5.03 -21.76 43.95
N LYS A 461 -6.36 -21.60 43.83
CA LYS A 461 -7.03 -20.30 44.04
C LYS A 461 -6.90 -19.83 45.49
N ALA A 462 -7.05 -20.73 46.45
CA ALA A 462 -6.89 -20.42 47.87
C ALA A 462 -5.45 -20.01 48.22
N ALA A 463 -4.45 -20.69 47.64
CA ALA A 463 -3.04 -20.36 47.82
C ALA A 463 -2.68 -18.99 47.24
N VAL A 464 -3.16 -18.66 46.04
CA VAL A 464 -2.97 -17.31 45.47
C VAL A 464 -3.67 -16.25 46.33
N LYS A 465 -4.88 -16.51 46.83
CA LYS A 465 -5.58 -15.56 47.71
C LYS A 465 -4.84 -15.34 49.04
N ARG A 466 -4.19 -16.37 49.59
CA ARG A 466 -3.41 -16.29 50.83
C ARG A 466 -2.14 -15.47 50.66
N GLN A 467 -1.37 -15.70 49.60
CA GLN A 467 -0.07 -15.05 49.39
C GLN A 467 -0.18 -13.70 48.67
N MET A 468 -1.17 -13.51 47.80
CA MET A 468 -1.36 -12.31 46.98
C MET A 468 -2.54 -11.44 47.43
N GLY A 469 -3.11 -11.72 48.61
CA GLY A 469 -4.27 -11.02 49.15
C GLY A 469 -4.05 -9.50 49.26
N GLN A 470 -2.83 -9.06 49.60
CA GLN A 470 -2.49 -7.65 49.65
C GLN A 470 -2.62 -6.96 48.27
N PHE A 471 -2.20 -7.62 47.19
CA PHE A 471 -2.31 -7.10 45.82
C PHE A 471 -3.74 -7.11 45.29
N LEU A 472 -4.55 -8.09 45.71
CA LEU A 472 -5.98 -8.14 45.39
C LEU A 472 -6.75 -7.02 46.11
N ASN A 473 -6.44 -6.77 47.39
CA ASN A 473 -7.09 -5.72 48.18
C ASN A 473 -6.68 -4.31 47.70
N LEU A 474 -5.40 -4.11 47.40
CA LEU A 474 -4.87 -2.82 46.92
C LEU A 474 -5.05 -2.60 45.42
N ARG A 475 -5.66 -3.54 44.69
CA ARG A 475 -5.85 -3.52 43.22
C ARG A 475 -4.56 -3.29 42.42
N THR A 476 -3.41 -3.66 42.98
CA THR A 476 -2.10 -3.53 42.33
C THR A 476 -1.63 -4.87 41.76
N LEU A 477 -0.66 -4.85 40.84
CA LEU A 477 -0.11 -6.06 40.23
C LEU A 477 1.20 -6.47 40.91
N PRO A 478 1.37 -7.75 41.28
CA PRO A 478 2.63 -8.22 41.86
C PRO A 478 3.77 -8.14 40.84
N LYS A 479 4.97 -7.83 41.33
CA LYS A 479 6.20 -7.92 40.54
C LYS A 479 6.65 -9.38 40.49
N LYS A 480 7.63 -9.66 39.62
CA LYS A 480 8.13 -11.02 39.42
C LYS A 480 8.63 -11.65 40.73
N HIS A 481 9.35 -10.88 41.53
CA HIS A 481 9.88 -11.32 42.83
C HIS A 481 8.77 -11.81 43.78
N ASP A 482 7.67 -11.06 43.89
CA ASP A 482 6.54 -11.43 44.74
C ASP A 482 5.88 -12.74 44.28
N CYS A 483 5.78 -12.93 42.95
CA CYS A 483 5.24 -14.15 42.36
C CYS A 483 6.14 -15.36 42.61
N ASP A 484 7.45 -15.18 42.51
CA ASP A 484 8.42 -16.25 42.79
C ASP A 484 8.42 -16.64 44.27
N LEU A 485 8.27 -15.68 45.20
CA LEU A 485 8.10 -15.95 46.63
C LEU A 485 6.82 -16.76 46.93
N ALA A 486 5.71 -16.46 46.27
CA ALA A 486 4.48 -17.23 46.43
C ALA A 486 4.60 -18.66 45.88
N LEU A 487 5.34 -18.86 44.79
CA LEU A 487 5.63 -20.19 44.24
C LEU A 487 6.53 -21.03 45.15
N GLN A 488 7.45 -20.39 45.87
CA GLN A 488 8.32 -21.07 46.83
C GLN A 488 7.60 -21.45 48.12
N LYS A 489 6.67 -20.62 48.60
CA LYS A 489 5.94 -20.83 49.86
C LYS A 489 4.77 -21.81 49.75
N GLU A 490 4.11 -21.89 48.60
CA GLU A 490 2.89 -22.69 48.43
C GLU A 490 3.12 -23.89 47.51
N GLU A 491 3.13 -25.08 48.09
CA GLU A 491 3.36 -26.34 47.37
C GLU A 491 2.30 -26.61 46.28
N SER A 492 1.08 -26.11 46.49
CA SER A 492 -0.03 -26.20 45.52
C SER A 492 0.23 -25.43 44.21
N LEU A 493 1.17 -24.47 44.19
CA LEU A 493 1.48 -23.66 43.01
C LEU A 493 2.74 -24.14 42.26
N LYS A 494 3.41 -25.22 42.69
CA LYS A 494 4.63 -25.75 42.07
C LYS A 494 4.53 -26.02 40.56
N ASN A 495 3.32 -26.36 40.09
CA ASN A 495 3.05 -26.65 38.68
C ASN A 495 2.66 -25.41 37.86
N ARG A 496 2.74 -24.20 38.44
CA ARG A 496 2.40 -22.93 37.80
C ARG A 496 3.64 -22.06 37.65
N THR A 497 3.63 -21.24 36.60
CA THR A 497 4.68 -20.25 36.35
C THR A 497 4.32 -18.91 36.98
N TRP A 498 5.32 -18.10 37.32
CA TRP A 498 5.10 -16.76 37.90
C TRP A 498 4.21 -15.87 37.02
N LYS A 499 4.27 -16.05 35.69
CA LYS A 499 3.40 -15.37 34.73
C LYS A 499 1.94 -15.77 34.91
N GLN A 500 1.66 -17.06 35.12
CA GLN A 500 0.30 -17.53 35.35
C GLN A 500 -0.28 -16.99 36.65
N VAL A 501 0.53 -16.91 37.72
CA VAL A 501 0.12 -16.32 39.01
C VAL A 501 -0.17 -14.82 38.84
N LYS A 502 0.71 -14.08 38.16
CA LYS A 502 0.49 -12.66 37.86
C LYS A 502 -0.76 -12.41 37.00
N ASP A 503 -0.95 -13.23 35.96
CA ASP A 503 -2.13 -13.15 35.08
C ASP A 503 -3.42 -13.47 35.84
N PHE A 504 -3.38 -14.40 36.81
CA PHE A 504 -4.51 -14.69 37.68
C PHE A 504 -4.90 -13.49 38.54
N VAL A 505 -3.92 -12.82 39.18
CA VAL A 505 -4.16 -11.60 39.96
C VAL A 505 -4.71 -10.48 39.08
N ARG A 506 -4.14 -10.27 37.89
CA ARG A 506 -4.64 -9.28 36.92
C ARG A 506 -6.10 -9.55 36.52
N ASN A 507 -6.41 -10.79 36.16
CA ASN A 507 -7.76 -11.16 35.72
C ASN A 507 -8.77 -11.08 36.86
N THR A 508 -8.34 -11.31 38.11
CA THR A 508 -9.20 -11.20 39.29
C THR A 508 -9.50 -9.74 39.61
N ASN A 509 -8.49 -8.86 39.57
CA ASN A 509 -8.69 -7.41 39.72
C ASN A 509 -9.61 -6.85 38.63
N LEU A 510 -9.46 -7.29 37.37
CA LEU A 510 -10.35 -6.90 36.27
C LEU A 510 -11.80 -7.37 36.45
N LYS A 511 -12.03 -8.50 37.13
CA LYS A 511 -13.39 -8.97 37.46
C LYS A 511 -14.03 -8.17 38.59
N LEU A 512 -13.25 -7.81 39.60
CA LEU A 512 -13.68 -6.96 40.73
C LEU A 512 -13.89 -5.48 40.35
N LEU A 513 -13.51 -5.08 39.14
CA LEU A 513 -13.81 -3.77 38.55
C LEU A 513 -15.14 -3.76 37.75
N LYS A 514 -15.70 -4.94 37.45
CA LYS A 514 -16.92 -5.11 36.65
C LYS A 514 -18.14 -5.53 37.51
N GLN A 515 -17.93 -5.74 38.80
CA GLN A 515 -18.95 -5.85 39.84
C GLN A 515 -18.94 -4.54 40.62
#